data_AF-A0A830GXK5-F1
#
_entry.id   AF-A0A830GXK5-F1
#
_cell.length_a   1.000
_cell.length_b   1.000
_cell.length_c   1.000
_cell.angle_alpha   90.00
_cell.angle_beta   90.00
_cell.angle_gamma   90.00
#
_symmetry.space_group_name_H-M   'P 1'
#
loop_
_entity.id
_entity.type
_entity.pdbx_description
1 polymer ?
#
loop_
_entity_poly.entity_id
_entity_poly.type
_entity_poly.pdbx_seq_one_letter_code
_entity_poly.pdbx_strand_id
1 'polypeptide(L)' 'MSNMASHKPLGRKLRLSAAARRNRNPPSWVVVKTNRRVTLSYTKRNWRRNKLGI' A
#
# COMPACT_ATOMS: atom_id res chain seq x y z
N MET A 1 -14.07 -23.14 7.06
CA MET A 1 -12.89 -23.74 6.38
C MET A 1 -11.81 -22.68 6.26
N SER A 2 -10.61 -23.01 6.71
CA SER A 2 -9.49 -22.14 7.09
C SER A 2 -9.23 -20.93 6.18
N ASN A 3 -9.52 -19.72 6.66
CA ASN A 3 -8.93 -18.48 6.12
C ASN A 3 -7.47 -18.37 6.60
N MET A 4 -6.65 -19.36 6.23
CA MET A 4 -5.22 -19.37 6.51
C MET A 4 -4.58 -18.21 5.75
N ALA A 5 -3.76 -17.40 6.42
CA ALA A 5 -3.03 -16.32 5.74
C ALA A 5 -2.18 -16.84 4.57
N SER A 6 -1.72 -18.08 4.68
CA SER A 6 -0.87 -18.79 3.71
C SER A 6 -1.62 -19.24 2.44
N HIS A 7 -2.87 -19.69 2.57
CA HIS A 7 -3.65 -20.30 1.48
C HIS A 7 -4.69 -19.33 0.89
N LYS A 8 -4.22 -18.19 0.37
CA LYS A 8 -5.08 -17.20 -0.31
C LYS A 8 -5.17 -17.48 -1.81
N PRO A 9 -6.35 -17.29 -2.45
CA PRO A 9 -6.48 -17.36 -3.89
C PRO A 9 -5.62 -16.28 -4.56
N LEU A 10 -5.16 -16.55 -5.79
CA LEU A 10 -4.25 -15.67 -6.53
C LEU A 10 -4.76 -14.23 -6.61
N GLY A 11 -6.04 -14.02 -6.93
CA GLY A 11 -6.64 -12.69 -7.02
C GLY A 11 -6.51 -11.88 -5.71
N ARG A 12 -6.65 -12.54 -4.56
CA ARG A 12 -6.46 -11.88 -3.26
C ARG A 12 -4.99 -11.54 -3.01
N LYS A 13 -4.06 -12.42 -3.38
CA LYS A 13 -2.60 -12.16 -3.29
C LYS A 13 -2.20 -10.95 -4.14
N LEU A 14 -2.70 -10.85 -5.36
CA LEU A 14 -2.42 -9.70 -6.25
C LEU A 14 -2.94 -8.38 -5.67
N ARG A 15 -4.17 -8.37 -5.14
CA ARG A 15 -4.74 -7.18 -4.47
C ARG A 15 -3.94 -6.78 -3.24
N LEU A 16 -3.52 -7.73 -2.41
CA LEU A 16 -2.66 -7.47 -1.25
C LEU A 16 -1.28 -6.93 -1.66
N SER A 17 -0.64 -7.52 -2.67
CA SER A 17 0.63 -7.04 -3.21
C SER A 17 0.51 -5.62 -3.77
N ALA A 18 -0.54 -5.34 -4.56
CA ALA A 18 -0.78 -4.01 -5.09
C ALA A 18 -1.07 -2.99 -3.97
N ALA A 19 -1.80 -3.39 -2.93
CA ALA A 19 -2.04 -2.55 -1.76
C ALA A 19 -0.76 -2.29 -0.95
N ALA A 20 0.15 -3.25 -0.86
CA ALA A 20 1.45 -3.08 -0.23
C ALA A 20 2.33 -2.11 -1.05
N ARG A 21 2.42 -2.30 -2.38
CA ARG A 21 3.21 -1.45 -3.28
C ARG A 21 2.80 0.03 -3.24
N ARG A 22 1.50 0.32 -3.09
CA ARG A 22 0.96 1.69 -2.98
C ARG A 22 1.22 2.35 -1.62
N ASN A 23 1.58 1.59 -0.58
CA ASN A 23 1.77 2.10 0.78
C ASN A 23 3.18 2.68 1.00
N ARG A 24 3.60 3.62 0.15
CA ARG A 24 4.93 4.25 0.22
C ARG A 24 4.83 5.74 -0.08
N ASN A 25 5.81 6.49 0.41
CA ASN A 25 5.95 7.91 0.07
C ASN A 25 6.45 8.06 -1.39
N PRO A 26 6.26 9.24 -2.00
CA PRO A 26 6.87 9.57 -3.28
C PRO A 26 8.41 9.39 -3.23
N PRO A 27 9.05 8.99 -4.33
CA PRO A 27 10.51 8.97 -4.42
C PRO A 27 11.13 10.35 -4.16
N SER A 28 12.34 10.38 -3.61
CA SER A 28 13.05 11.63 -3.28
C SER A 28 13.17 12.58 -4.47
N TRP A 29 13.45 12.07 -5.67
CA TRP A 29 13.54 12.90 -6.88
C TRP A 29 12.24 13.62 -7.22
N VAL A 30 11.07 13.06 -6.88
CA VAL A 30 9.77 13.72 -7.06
C VAL A 30 9.62 14.87 -6.08
N VAL A 31 10.03 14.65 -4.83
CA VAL A 31 10.01 15.68 -3.78
C VAL A 31 10.89 16.87 -4.18
N VAL A 32 12.08 16.61 -4.70
CA VAL A 32 13.01 17.65 -5.19
C VAL A 32 12.42 18.36 -6.41
N LYS A 33 11.95 17.61 -7.41
CA LYS A 33 11.34 18.17 -8.63
C LYS A 33 10.14 19.07 -8.34
N THR A 34 9.36 18.75 -7.30
CA THR A 34 8.16 19.50 -6.91
C THR A 34 8.42 20.57 -5.87
N ASN A 35 9.68 20.90 -5.55
CA ASN A 35 10.04 21.84 -4.48
C ASN A 35 9.30 21.54 -3.16
N ARG A 36 9.28 20.26 -2.77
CA ARG A 36 8.61 19.75 -1.56
C ARG A 36 7.10 19.95 -1.50
N ARG A 37 6.43 20.25 -2.62
CA ARG A 37 4.96 20.31 -2.67
C ARG A 37 4.32 18.92 -2.52
N VAL A 38 5.00 17.86 -2.96
CA VAL A 38 4.50 16.47 -2.88
C VAL A 38 5.45 15.64 -2.03
N THR A 39 5.23 15.61 -0.71
CA THR A 39 6.08 14.92 0.27
C THR A 39 5.45 13.65 0.84
N LEU A 40 4.12 13.61 0.90
CA LEU A 40 3.36 12.51 1.46
C LEU A 40 2.45 11.90 0.39
N SER A 41 2.28 10.58 0.47
CA SER A 41 1.30 9.89 -0.36
C SER A 41 -0.03 9.81 0.38
N TYR A 42 -1.11 10.21 -0.29
CA TYR A 42 -2.48 10.06 0.20
C TYR A 42 -2.89 8.58 0.36
N THR A 43 -2.22 7.66 -0.33
CA THR A 43 -2.51 6.22 -0.26
C THR A 43 -1.81 5.51 0.90
N LYS A 44 -1.03 6.25 1.72
CA LYS A 44 -0.34 5.70 2.87
C LYS A 44 -1.35 5.26 3.93
N ARG A 45 -1.20 4.04 4.44
CA ARG A 45 -2.08 3.46 5.47
C ARG A 45 -1.27 2.71 6.52
N ASN A 46 -1.84 2.61 7.72
CA ASN A 46 -1.35 1.73 8.77
C ASN A 46 -2.32 0.55 8.95
N TRP A 47 -1.81 -0.68 8.93
CA TRP A 47 -2.60 -1.92 9.07
C TRP A 47 -3.33 -2.04 10.42
N ARG A 48 -2.86 -1.34 11.45
CA ARG A 48 -3.53 -1.26 12.75
C ARG A 48 -4.76 -0.34 12.71
N ARG A 49 -4.66 0.80 12.03
CA ARG A 49 -5.71 1.83 12.00
C ARG A 49 -6.73 1.62 10.88
N ASN A 50 -6.26 1.29 9.67
CA ASN A 50 -7.10 1.18 8.48
C ASN A 50 -7.02 -0.25 7.92
N LYS A 51 -8.15 -0.96 7.89
CA LYS A 51 -8.25 -2.31 7.33
C LYS A 51 -8.55 -2.24 5.83
N LEU A 52 -8.02 -3.21 5.07
CA LEU A 52 -8.08 -3.22 3.61
C LEU A 52 -9.43 -3.68 3.05
N GLY A 53 -10.22 -4.45 3.81
CA GLY A 53 -11.55 -4.91 3.38
C GLY A 53 -11.55 -5.88 2.18
N ILE A 54 -10.42 -6.55 1.89
CA ILE A 54 -10.22 -7.43 0.72
C ILE A 54 -9.90 -8.86 1.15
#